data_AF-A0A6S6RVS2-F1
#
_entry.id   AF-A0A6S6RVS2-F1
#
_cell.length_a   1.000
_cell.length_b   1.000
_cell.length_c   1.000
_cell.angle_alpha   90.00
_cell.angle_beta   90.00
_cell.angle_gamma   90.00
#
_symmetry.space_group_name_H-M   'P 1'
#
loop_
_entity.id
_entity.type
_entity.pdbx_description
1 polymer ?
#
loop_
_entity_poly.entity_id
_entity_poly.type
_entity_poly.pdbx_seq_one_letter_code
_entity_poly.pdbx_strand_id
1 'polypeptide(L)'
;MLIQVIIYCEGRNPQAYQWLLEQLTVWGARLHKINAVEHDKCMGFIQALRNFTTFSYGRYLSEQKVDLKQLLTLSSPIYRLELAMVGRLFAQDPQLYADIIMASDQDIDLIAKYYQSFGHSVGLLKEKDKEEFISQFERISQWFGQDAKRFMQESNTLLQKANDISR
;
A
#
# COMPACT_ATOMS: atom_id res chain seq x y z
N MET A 1 -20.39 6.61 0.71
CA MET A 1 -19.38 7.27 1.55
C MET A 1 -18.32 6.22 1.86
N LEU A 2 -17.03 6.50 1.65
CA LEU A 2 -15.96 5.56 2.05
C LEU A 2 -15.95 5.50 3.58
N ILE A 3 -16.12 4.31 4.15
CA ILE A 3 -16.05 4.13 5.61
C ILE A 3 -14.61 4.42 6.03
N GLN A 4 -14.41 5.44 6.85
CA GLN A 4 -13.10 5.75 7.40
C GLN A 4 -12.82 4.84 8.59
N VAL A 5 -11.64 4.25 8.62
CA VAL A 5 -11.17 3.44 9.75
C VAL A 5 -10.36 4.34 10.67
N ILE A 6 -10.69 4.34 11.96
CA ILE A 6 -9.89 4.99 13.00
C ILE A 6 -9.36 3.90 13.92
N ILE A 7 -8.04 3.84 14.01
CA ILE A 7 -7.36 2.94 14.93
C ILE A 7 -7.17 3.68 16.25
N TYR A 8 -7.45 3.01 17.38
CA TYR A 8 -7.17 3.57 18.69
C TYR A 8 -6.38 2.59 19.56
N CYS A 9 -5.41 3.14 20.28
CA CYS A 9 -4.61 2.43 21.27
C CYS A 9 -4.96 2.98 22.64
N GLU A 10 -5.30 2.10 23.58
CA GLU A 10 -5.62 2.54 24.94
C GLU A 10 -4.37 3.03 25.66
N GLY A 11 -4.45 4.25 26.19
CA GLY A 11 -3.43 4.80 27.07
C GLY A 11 -3.83 4.62 28.53
N ARG A 12 -4.50 5.63 29.10
CA ARG A 12 -4.92 5.65 30.50
C ARG A 12 -6.34 6.17 30.63
N ASN A 13 -7.02 5.74 31.68
CA ASN A 13 -8.38 6.19 32.06
C ASN A 13 -9.42 6.08 30.92
N PRO A 14 -9.78 4.85 30.49
CA PRO A 14 -10.69 4.64 29.36
C PRO A 14 -12.04 5.33 29.49
N GLN A 15 -12.54 5.47 30.72
CA GLN A 15 -13.81 6.13 30.98
C GLN A 15 -13.81 7.61 30.58
N ALA A 16 -12.66 8.29 30.65
CA ALA A 16 -12.55 9.72 30.33
C ALA A 16 -12.66 10.02 28.82
N TYR A 17 -12.25 9.09 27.96
CA TYR A 17 -12.30 9.27 26.50
C TYR A 17 -13.39 8.43 25.81
N GLN A 18 -14.13 7.61 26.56
CA GLN A 18 -15.15 6.73 26.01
C GLN A 18 -16.19 7.49 25.17
N TRP A 19 -16.61 8.68 25.62
CA TRP A 19 -17.55 9.54 24.90
C TRP A 19 -17.04 9.93 23.49
N LEU A 20 -15.73 10.09 23.32
CA LEU A 20 -15.12 10.45 22.03
C LEU A 20 -15.18 9.27 21.07
N LEU A 21 -14.90 8.06 21.53
CA LEU A 21 -15.01 6.85 20.70
C LEU A 21 -16.45 6.63 20.24
N GLU A 22 -17.42 6.83 21.13
CA GLU A 22 -18.84 6.80 20.78
C GLU A 22 -19.18 7.86 19.74
N GLN A 23 -18.70 9.09 19.93
CA GLN A 23 -18.94 10.18 18.99
C GLN A 23 -18.35 9.91 17.59
N LEU A 24 -17.14 9.35 17.51
CA LEU A 24 -16.51 8.96 16.24
C LEU A 24 -17.33 7.88 15.52
N THR A 25 -17.89 6.94 16.28
CA THR A 25 -18.77 5.89 15.74
C THR A 25 -20.07 6.48 15.19
N VAL A 26 -20.67 7.46 15.90
CA VAL A 26 -21.86 8.20 15.44
C VAL A 26 -21.60 8.94 14.12
N TRP A 27 -20.39 9.47 13.92
CA TRP A 27 -19.98 10.07 12.65
C TRP A 27 -19.71 9.06 11.53
N GLY A 28 -19.85 7.76 11.79
CA GLY A 28 -19.71 6.69 10.80
C GLY A 28 -18.30 6.15 10.65
N ALA A 29 -17.38 6.47 11.57
CA ALA A 29 -16.06 5.86 11.59
C ALA A 29 -16.13 4.41 12.08
N ARG A 30 -15.35 3.53 11.45
CA ARG A 30 -15.13 2.17 11.94
C ARG A 30 -13.95 2.19 12.90
N LEU A 31 -14.22 2.03 14.19
CA LEU A 31 -13.18 1.97 15.20
C LEU A 31 -12.53 0.59 15.26
N HIS A 32 -11.19 0.57 15.37
CA HIS A 32 -10.42 -0.64 15.60
C HIS A 32 -9.48 -0.46 16.79
N LYS A 33 -9.68 -1.26 17.84
CA LYS A 33 -8.81 -1.29 19.01
C LYS A 33 -7.60 -2.16 18.74
N ILE A 34 -6.41 -1.66 19.05
CA ILE A 34 -5.16 -2.42 18.97
C ILE A 34 -4.17 -1.88 20.01
N ASN A 35 -3.12 -2.64 20.34
CA ASN A 35 -2.02 -2.09 21.15
C ASN A 35 -1.04 -1.31 20.27
N ALA A 36 -0.32 -0.35 20.84
CA ALA A 36 0.57 0.54 20.08
C ALA A 36 1.70 -0.21 19.36
N VAL A 37 2.29 -1.23 20.00
CA VAL A 37 3.40 -1.99 19.40
C VAL A 37 2.94 -2.77 18.16
N GLU A 38 1.77 -3.39 18.23
CA GLU A 38 1.18 -4.13 17.12
C GLU A 38 0.67 -3.19 16.02
N HIS A 39 0.15 -2.02 16.39
CA HIS A 39 -0.16 -0.95 15.44
C HIS A 39 1.07 -0.57 14.63
N ASP A 40 2.18 -0.24 15.29
CA ASP A 40 3.39 0.24 14.62
C ASP A 40 3.97 -0.86 13.73
N LYS A 41 4.00 -2.11 14.22
CA LYS A 41 4.38 -3.27 13.39
C LYS A 41 3.51 -3.40 12.14
N CYS A 42 2.19 -3.21 12.24
CA CYS A 42 1.29 -3.24 11.10
C CYS A 42 1.53 -2.05 10.15
N MET A 43 1.77 -0.85 10.69
CA MET A 43 2.05 0.36 9.91
C MET A 43 3.40 0.25 9.17
N GLY A 44 4.36 -0.52 9.68
CA GLY A 44 5.57 -0.82 8.93
C GLY A 44 5.28 -1.46 7.56
N PHE A 45 4.32 -2.40 7.49
CA PHE A 45 3.90 -2.98 6.21
C PHE A 45 2.94 -2.09 5.41
N ILE A 46 1.96 -1.48 6.10
CA ILE A 46 0.87 -0.72 5.46
C ILE A 46 1.36 0.64 4.93
N GLN A 47 2.27 1.29 5.65
CA GLN A 47 2.73 2.65 5.38
C GLN A 47 4.21 2.67 5.02
N ALA A 48 5.13 2.31 5.93
CA ALA A 48 6.55 2.54 5.71
C ALA A 48 7.07 1.80 4.46
N LEU A 49 6.91 0.48 4.42
CA LEU A 49 7.33 -0.34 3.28
C LEU A 49 6.59 0.04 1.99
N ARG A 50 5.26 0.22 2.06
CA ARG A 50 4.44 0.56 0.90
C ARG A 50 4.80 1.93 0.29
N ASN A 51 4.99 2.95 1.12
CA ASN A 51 5.35 4.27 0.66
C ASN A 51 6.78 4.30 0.14
N PHE A 52 7.72 3.61 0.81
CA PHE A 52 9.11 3.57 0.35
C PHE A 52 9.27 2.84 -0.99
N THR A 53 8.55 1.74 -1.21
CA THR A 53 8.54 1.03 -2.51
C THR A 53 7.96 1.92 -3.62
N THR A 54 6.88 2.65 -3.32
CA THR A 54 6.28 3.63 -4.25
C THR A 54 7.24 4.79 -4.56
N PHE A 55 7.90 5.34 -3.54
CA PHE A 55 8.93 6.37 -3.67
C PHE A 55 10.09 5.89 -4.54
N SER A 56 10.61 4.68 -4.28
CA SER A 56 11.73 4.08 -5.00
C SER A 56 11.39 3.86 -6.48
N TYR A 57 10.17 3.38 -6.78
CA TYR A 57 9.70 3.23 -8.15
C TYR A 57 9.60 4.58 -8.88
N GLY A 58 8.99 5.59 -8.25
CA GLY A 58 8.88 6.93 -8.83
C GLY A 58 10.25 7.59 -9.05
N ARG A 59 11.18 7.45 -8.09
CA ARG A 59 12.57 7.88 -8.24
C ARG A 59 13.22 7.22 -9.45
N TYR A 60 13.08 5.90 -9.61
CA TYR A 60 13.66 5.18 -10.75
C TYR A 60 13.09 5.66 -12.09
N LEU A 61 11.76 5.84 -12.20
CA LEU A 61 11.14 6.40 -13.41
C LEU A 61 11.70 7.79 -13.76
N SER A 62 11.89 8.64 -12.75
CA SER A 62 12.47 9.97 -12.91
C SER A 62 13.93 9.91 -13.38
N GLU A 63 14.75 9.05 -12.79
CA GLU A 63 16.16 8.87 -13.18
C GLU A 63 16.31 8.35 -14.62
N GLN A 64 15.42 7.44 -15.04
CA GLN A 64 15.38 6.94 -16.42
C GLN A 64 14.78 7.94 -17.42
N LYS A 65 14.31 9.11 -16.96
CA LYS A 65 13.65 10.15 -17.78
C LYS A 65 12.52 9.59 -18.65
N VAL A 66 11.74 8.68 -18.09
CA VAL A 66 10.64 8.04 -18.81
C VAL A 66 9.59 9.10 -19.18
N ASP A 67 9.11 9.07 -20.43
CA ASP A 67 8.02 9.92 -20.85
C ASP A 67 6.69 9.43 -20.25
N LEU A 68 6.30 10.06 -19.13
CA LEU A 68 5.04 9.77 -18.45
C LEU A 68 3.83 9.96 -19.36
N LYS A 69 3.84 10.91 -20.30
CA LYS A 69 2.72 11.11 -21.22
C LYS A 69 2.59 9.91 -22.15
N GLN A 70 3.70 9.43 -22.69
CA GLN A 70 3.72 8.24 -23.53
C GLN A 70 3.23 7.00 -22.76
N LEU A 71 3.69 6.79 -21.53
CA LEU A 71 3.20 5.69 -20.68
C LEU A 71 1.68 5.78 -20.48
N LEU A 72 1.16 6.97 -20.18
CA LEU A 72 -0.27 7.18 -19.96
C LEU A 72 -1.09 6.95 -21.24
N THR A 73 -0.58 7.33 -22.41
CA THR A 73 -1.24 7.08 -23.70
C THR A 73 -1.32 5.61 -24.03
N LEU A 74 -0.30 4.82 -23.67
CA LEU A 74 -0.25 3.38 -23.93
C LEU A 74 -0.95 2.54 -22.84
N SER A 75 -1.29 3.14 -21.71
CA SER A 75 -1.87 2.44 -20.56
C SER A 75 -3.36 2.18 -20.71
N SER A 76 -3.77 0.94 -20.41
CA SER A 76 -5.18 0.65 -20.11
C SER A 76 -5.61 1.33 -18.80
N PRO A 77 -6.92 1.42 -18.49
CA PRO A 77 -7.40 2.12 -17.30
C PRO A 77 -6.76 1.65 -15.98
N ILE A 78 -6.46 0.36 -15.82
CA ILE A 78 -5.79 -0.16 -14.61
C ILE A 78 -4.34 0.35 -14.50
N TYR A 79 -3.56 0.28 -15.57
CA TYR A 79 -2.16 0.74 -15.56
C TYR A 79 -2.07 2.27 -15.38
N ARG A 80 -3.03 3.01 -15.95
CA ARG A 80 -3.17 4.45 -15.69
C ARG A 80 -3.45 4.73 -14.22
N LEU A 81 -4.34 3.96 -13.59
CA LEU A 81 -4.65 4.10 -12.17
C LEU A 81 -3.42 3.78 -11.31
N GLU A 82 -2.68 2.71 -11.62
CA GLU A 82 -1.43 2.36 -10.92
C GLU A 82 -0.40 3.50 -10.98
N LEU A 83 -0.16 4.06 -12.17
CA LEU A 83 0.73 5.21 -12.33
C LEU A 83 0.21 6.45 -11.59
N ALA A 84 -1.11 6.71 -11.62
CA ALA A 84 -1.71 7.81 -10.87
C ALA A 84 -1.51 7.64 -9.36
N MET A 85 -1.60 6.42 -8.83
CA MET A 85 -1.35 6.14 -7.42
C MET A 85 0.11 6.37 -7.02
N VAL A 86 1.07 6.08 -7.91
CA VAL A 86 2.48 6.44 -7.69
C VAL A 86 2.66 7.96 -7.70
N GLY A 87 2.13 8.64 -8.71
CA GLY A 87 2.23 10.10 -8.84
C GLY A 87 1.59 10.84 -7.66
N ARG A 88 0.48 10.32 -7.12
CA ARG A 88 -0.23 10.87 -5.96
C ARG A 88 0.65 10.94 -4.71
N LEU A 89 1.63 10.05 -4.56
CA LEU A 89 2.58 10.12 -3.44
C LEU A 89 3.37 11.44 -3.48
N PHE A 90 3.88 11.83 -4.65
CA PHE A 90 4.74 13.00 -4.82
C PHE A 90 4.01 14.34 -4.86
N ALA A 91 2.67 14.31 -4.88
CA ALA A 91 1.82 15.50 -4.77
C ALA A 91 1.48 15.86 -3.31
N GLN A 92 1.97 15.08 -2.35
CA GLN A 92 1.72 15.26 -0.92
C GLN A 92 2.96 15.81 -0.22
N ASP A 93 2.84 16.07 1.09
CA ASP A 93 3.93 16.63 1.90
C ASP A 93 5.10 15.63 2.04
N PRO A 94 6.31 15.96 1.54
CA PRO A 94 7.47 15.10 1.67
C PRO A 94 7.90 14.88 3.13
N GLN A 95 7.67 15.84 4.03
CA GLN A 95 8.05 15.72 5.44
C GLN A 95 7.28 14.59 6.12
N LEU A 96 5.98 14.51 5.87
CA LEU A 96 5.12 13.44 6.41
C LEU A 96 5.65 12.05 6.03
N TYR A 97 6.06 11.85 4.78
CA TYR A 97 6.58 10.56 4.34
C TYR A 97 7.97 10.25 4.87
N ALA A 98 8.83 11.27 5.02
CA ALA A 98 10.12 11.10 5.68
C ALA A 98 9.91 10.63 7.14
N ASP A 99 9.03 11.31 7.88
CA ASP A 99 8.73 10.99 9.28
C ASP A 99 8.13 9.58 9.43
N ILE A 100 7.22 9.17 8.54
CA ILE A 100 6.62 7.83 8.56
C ILE A 100 7.63 6.74 8.21
N ILE A 101 8.42 6.92 7.14
CA ILE A 101 9.34 5.89 6.64
C ILE A 101 10.53 5.72 7.58
N MET A 102 10.97 6.81 8.21
CA MET A 102 12.13 6.85 9.11
C MET A 102 11.71 6.87 10.58
N ALA A 103 10.45 6.51 10.89
CA ALA A 103 9.89 6.57 12.24
C ALA A 103 10.65 5.67 13.24
N SER A 104 11.17 4.53 12.77
CA SER A 104 11.87 3.57 13.62
C SER A 104 12.94 2.76 12.87
N ASP A 105 13.94 2.26 13.61
CA ASP A 105 14.92 1.31 13.06
C ASP A 105 14.27 0.02 12.56
N GLN A 106 13.13 -0.37 13.16
CA GLN A 106 12.38 -1.56 12.74
C GLN A 106 11.80 -1.41 11.33
N ASP A 107 11.35 -0.20 10.97
CA ASP A 107 10.85 0.08 9.63
C ASP A 107 11.98 0.06 8.59
N ILE A 108 13.14 0.60 8.95
CA ILE A 108 14.34 0.55 8.10
C ILE A 108 14.78 -0.90 7.89
N ASP A 109 14.81 -1.70 8.95
CA ASP A 109 15.12 -3.14 8.87
C ASP A 109 14.12 -3.92 8.02
N LEU A 110 12.83 -3.58 8.12
CA LEU A 110 11.78 -4.18 7.30
C LEU A 110 12.01 -3.88 5.81
N ILE A 111 12.33 -2.63 5.48
CA ILE A 111 12.66 -2.20 4.11
C ILE A 111 13.92 -2.91 3.60
N ALA A 112 14.96 -3.03 4.43
CA ALA A 112 16.20 -3.73 4.07
C ALA A 112 15.95 -5.22 3.76
N LYS A 113 15.13 -5.89 4.57
CA LYS A 113 14.72 -7.29 4.32
C LYS A 113 13.90 -7.42 3.04
N TYR A 114 13.03 -6.46 2.75
CA TYR A 114 12.30 -6.45 1.49
C TYR A 114 13.23 -6.29 0.28
N TYR A 115 14.24 -5.42 0.36
CA TYR A 115 15.26 -5.29 -0.69
C TYR A 115 16.01 -6.60 -0.95
N GLN A 116 16.40 -7.33 0.09
CA GLN A 116 17.02 -8.65 -0.05
C GLN A 116 16.08 -9.65 -0.74
N SER A 117 14.81 -9.69 -0.30
CA SER A 117 13.77 -10.53 -0.93
C SER A 117 13.58 -10.19 -2.42
N PHE A 118 13.52 -8.90 -2.76
CA PHE A 118 13.43 -8.44 -4.14
C PHE A 118 14.65 -8.88 -4.97
N GLY A 119 15.85 -8.82 -4.40
CA GLY A 119 17.07 -9.33 -5.01
C GLY A 119 17.00 -10.82 -5.36
N HIS A 120 16.44 -11.65 -4.47
CA HIS A 120 16.20 -13.07 -4.75
C HIS A 120 15.22 -13.27 -5.91
N SER A 121 14.12 -12.49 -5.95
CA SER A 121 13.17 -12.54 -7.06
C SER A 121 13.82 -12.14 -8.39
N VAL A 122 14.73 -11.17 -8.39
CA VAL A 122 15.50 -10.80 -9.60
C VAL A 122 16.45 -11.93 -10.03
N GLY A 123 17.02 -12.68 -9.07
CA GLY A 123 17.82 -13.88 -9.35
C GLY A 123 17.05 -14.90 -10.21
N LEU A 124 15.83 -15.25 -9.79
CA LEU A 124 14.94 -16.15 -10.54
C LEU A 124 14.71 -15.68 -11.99
N LEU A 125 14.52 -14.38 -12.21
CA LEU A 125 14.32 -13.82 -13.54
C LEU A 125 15.58 -13.95 -14.41
N LYS A 126 16.77 -13.79 -13.83
CA LYS A 126 18.05 -13.92 -14.54
C LYS A 126 18.33 -15.37 -14.96
N GLU A 127 17.97 -16.31 -14.10
CA GLU A 127 18.06 -17.75 -14.38
C GLU A 127 17.02 -18.22 -15.39
N LYS A 128 16.02 -17.38 -15.69
CA LYS A 128 14.87 -17.69 -16.56
C LYS A 128 14.11 -18.93 -16.08
N ASP A 129 14.13 -19.17 -14.77
CA ASP A 129 13.42 -20.30 -14.16
C ASP A 129 11.92 -19.99 -14.08
N LYS A 130 11.23 -20.37 -15.16
CA LYS A 130 9.79 -20.15 -15.30
C LYS A 130 8.99 -21.06 -14.36
N GLU A 131 9.48 -22.27 -14.10
CA GLU A 131 8.77 -23.25 -13.27
C GLU A 131 8.75 -22.78 -11.82
N GLU A 132 9.89 -22.35 -11.29
CA GLU A 132 9.96 -21.83 -9.92
C GLU A 132 9.19 -20.51 -9.80
N PHE A 133 9.24 -19.63 -10.80
CA PHE A 133 8.41 -18.42 -10.81
C PHE A 133 6.91 -18.76 -10.70
N ILE A 134 6.42 -19.72 -11.50
CA ILE A 134 5.02 -20.16 -11.44
C ILE A 134 4.70 -20.78 -10.07
N SER A 135 5.58 -21.63 -9.53
CA SER A 135 5.37 -22.24 -8.21
C SER A 135 5.25 -21.17 -7.11
N GLN A 136 6.12 -20.17 -7.10
CA GLN A 136 6.05 -19.06 -6.16
C GLN A 136 4.77 -18.24 -6.34
N PHE A 137 4.37 -17.97 -7.58
CA PHE A 137 3.12 -17.27 -7.88
C PHE A 137 1.90 -18.02 -7.32
N GLU A 138 1.84 -19.34 -7.51
CA GLU A 138 0.77 -20.19 -7.00
C GLU A 138 0.74 -20.22 -5.47
N ARG A 139 1.90 -20.32 -4.81
CA ARG A 139 2.02 -20.24 -3.34
C ARG A 139 1.50 -18.91 -2.80
N ILE A 140 1.88 -17.79 -3.45
CA ILE A 140 1.41 -16.45 -3.07
C ILE A 140 -0.11 -16.34 -3.29
N SER A 141 -0.61 -16.81 -4.43
CA SER A 141 -2.05 -16.85 -4.74
C SER A 141 -2.83 -17.65 -3.69
N GLN A 142 -2.31 -18.80 -3.27
CA GLN A 142 -2.91 -19.63 -2.22
C GLN A 142 -2.92 -18.90 -0.86
N TRP A 143 -1.85 -18.18 -0.52
CA TRP A 143 -1.78 -17.39 0.71
C TRP A 143 -2.79 -16.23 0.71
N PHE A 144 -2.95 -15.52 -0.40
CA PHE A 144 -4.02 -14.53 -0.55
C PHE A 144 -5.42 -15.16 -0.55
N GLY A 145 -5.55 -16.43 -0.95
CA GLY A 145 -6.78 -17.20 -0.84
C GLY A 145 -7.96 -16.55 -1.55
N GLN A 146 -9.09 -16.42 -0.83
CA GLN A 146 -10.32 -15.83 -1.39
C GLN A 146 -10.18 -14.32 -1.64
N ASP A 147 -9.28 -13.64 -0.92
CA ASP A 147 -9.11 -12.20 -1.05
C ASP A 147 -8.54 -11.81 -2.42
N ALA A 148 -7.71 -12.65 -3.05
CA ALA A 148 -7.21 -12.40 -4.41
C ALA A 148 -8.36 -12.19 -5.42
N LYS A 149 -9.35 -13.08 -5.40
CA LYS A 149 -10.52 -12.98 -6.28
C LYS A 149 -11.41 -11.81 -5.91
N ARG A 150 -11.62 -11.57 -4.61
CA ARG A 150 -12.43 -10.43 -4.13
C ARG A 150 -11.80 -9.10 -4.56
N PHE A 151 -10.50 -8.92 -4.35
CA PHE A 151 -9.79 -7.70 -4.74
C PHE A 151 -9.83 -7.44 -6.24
N MET A 152 -9.74 -8.49 -7.08
CA MET A 152 -9.90 -8.34 -8.53
C MET A 152 -11.31 -7.86 -8.92
N GLN A 153 -12.36 -8.38 -8.26
CA GLN A 153 -13.74 -7.94 -8.51
C GLN A 153 -13.99 -6.50 -8.03
N GLU A 154 -13.45 -6.16 -6.85
CA GLU A 154 -13.52 -4.81 -6.29
C GLU A 154 -12.80 -3.80 -7.19
N SER A 155 -11.57 -4.10 -7.64
CA SER A 155 -10.80 -3.23 -8.54
C SER A 155 -11.52 -3.02 -9.88
N ASN A 156 -12.09 -4.08 -10.46
CA ASN A 156 -12.85 -3.96 -11.71
C ASN A 156 -14.07 -3.05 -11.56
N THR A 157 -14.80 -3.16 -10.43
CA THR A 157 -15.96 -2.31 -10.14
C THR A 157 -15.55 -0.85 -9.97
N LEU A 158 -14.43 -0.59 -9.28
CA LEU A 158 -13.89 0.77 -9.12
C LEU A 158 -13.47 1.38 -10.46
N LEU A 159 -12.81 0.60 -11.32
CA LEU A 159 -12.40 1.04 -12.66
C LEU A 159 -13.59 1.36 -13.57
N GLN A 160 -14.65 0.54 -13.53
CA GLN A 160 -15.89 0.80 -14.28
C GLN A 160 -16.50 2.14 -13.87
N LYS A 161 -16.65 2.38 -12.57
CA LYS A 161 -17.16 3.66 -12.05
C LYS A 161 -16.27 4.84 -12.41
N ALA A 162 -14.94 4.68 -12.36
CA ALA A 162 -14.00 5.73 -12.73
C ALA A 162 -14.07 6.09 -14.22
N ASN A 163 -14.29 5.10 -15.10
CA ASN A 163 -14.48 5.31 -16.53
C ASN A 163 -15.80 6.04 -16.82
N ASP A 164 -16.87 5.73 -16.08
CA ASP A 164 -18.17 6.40 -16.24
C ASP A 164 -18.12 7.88 -15.82
N ILE A 165 -17.28 8.23 -14.84
CA ILE A 165 -17.07 9.62 -14.39
C ILE A 165 -16.17 10.41 -15.35
N SER A 166 -15.32 9.73 -16.12
CA SER A 166 -14.38 10.35 -17.06
C SER A 166 -14.93 10.51 -18.48
N ARG A 167 -16.21 10.14 -18.70
CA ARG A 167 -16.98 10.38 -19.92
C ARG A 167 -17.92 11.56 -19.73
#